data_AF-A0A380MQX3-F1
#
_entry.id   AF-A0A380MQX3-F1
#
_cell.length_a   1.000
_cell.length_b   1.000
_cell.length_c   1.000
_cell.angle_alpha   90.00
_cell.angle_beta   90.00
_cell.angle_gamma   90.00
#
_symmetry.space_group_name_H-M   'P 1'
#
loop_
_entity.id
_entity.type
_entity.pdbx_description
1 polymer ?
#
loop_
_entity_poly.entity_id
_entity_poly.type
_entity_poly.pdbx_seq_one_letter_code
_entity_poly.pdbx_strand_id
1 'polypeptide(L)'
;MDFYIKSHQVFSYADRPADLHIAANFDAQFYLPAGVMLTSLFENNRNIVTEVHLFTDSVDQADLERVKATAKHYQRTIHLYFLNMAPFQGFHIHHHHYS
;
A
#
# COMPACT_ATOMS: atom_id res chain seq x y z
N MET A 1 14.93 8.52 -9.89
CA MET A 1 14.14 7.52 -9.16
C MET A 1 15.11 6.55 -8.52
N ASP A 2 14.87 6.20 -7.26
CA ASP A 2 15.91 5.70 -6.34
C ASP A 2 16.19 4.19 -6.52
N PHE A 3 17.33 3.74 -5.99
CA PHE A 3 17.80 2.35 -6.11
C PHE A 3 16.76 1.28 -5.69
N TYR A 4 15.86 1.63 -4.77
CA TYR A 4 14.87 0.73 -4.17
C TYR A 4 13.44 0.83 -4.74
N ILE A 5 13.09 1.89 -5.47
CA ILE A 5 11.72 2.13 -5.95
C ILE A 5 11.75 2.30 -7.48
N LYS A 6 11.08 1.40 -8.21
CA LYS A 6 10.97 1.43 -9.68
C LYS A 6 10.01 2.50 -10.18
N SER A 7 8.84 2.58 -9.57
CA SER A 7 7.77 3.52 -9.94
C SER A 7 6.89 3.82 -8.73
N HIS A 8 6.13 4.90 -8.82
CA HIS A 8 5.27 5.39 -7.75
C HIS A 8 4.01 5.96 -8.39
N GLN A 9 2.85 5.50 -7.91
CA GLN A 9 1.54 6.01 -8.31
C GLN A 9 0.83 6.57 -7.08
N VAL A 10 0.04 7.63 -7.28
CA VAL A 10 -0.73 8.28 -6.22
C VAL A 10 -2.19 8.36 -6.62
N PHE A 11 -3.05 7.89 -5.72
CA PHE A 11 -4.49 8.09 -5.79
C PHE A 11 -4.89 9.00 -4.64
N SER A 12 -5.07 10.29 -4.92
CA SER A 12 -5.42 11.28 -3.90
C SER A 12 -6.83 11.80 -4.11
N TYR A 13 -7.66 11.62 -3.09
CA TYR A 13 -9.04 12.10 -3.04
C TYR A 13 -9.37 12.78 -1.71
N ALA A 14 -8.36 13.02 -0.87
CA ALA A 14 -8.53 13.78 0.37
C ALA A 14 -8.62 15.28 0.09
N ASP A 15 -9.44 15.98 0.85
CA ASP A 15 -9.69 17.43 0.72
C ASP A 15 -8.75 18.27 1.61
N ARG A 16 -8.04 17.63 2.53
CA ARG A 16 -7.08 18.25 3.44
C ARG A 16 -5.87 17.34 3.69
N PRO A 17 -4.75 17.90 4.22
CA PRO A 17 -3.55 17.12 4.52
C PRO A 17 -3.78 16.00 5.53
N ALA A 18 -2.91 14.99 5.48
CA ALA A 18 -2.89 13.87 6.40
C ALA A 18 -2.65 14.33 7.85
N ASP A 19 -3.42 13.77 8.77
CA ASP A 19 -3.09 13.79 10.20
C ASP A 19 -2.14 12.63 10.56
N LEU A 20 -2.21 11.53 9.81
CA LEU A 20 -1.46 10.30 10.08
C LEU A 20 -1.04 9.62 8.76
N HIS A 21 0.23 9.24 8.69
CA HIS A 21 0.78 8.41 7.62
C HIS A 21 0.99 6.98 8.10
N ILE A 22 0.52 6.01 7.30
CA ILE A 22 0.69 4.57 7.58
C ILE A 22 1.41 3.93 6.40
N ALA A 23 2.42 3.11 6.69
CA ALA A 23 3.16 2.37 5.68
C ALA A 23 2.97 0.86 5.87
N ALA A 24 2.75 0.14 4.77
CA ALA A 24 2.66 -1.31 4.74
C ALA A 24 3.28 -1.87 3.45
N ASN A 25 3.98 -2.99 3.55
CA ASN A 25 4.48 -3.72 2.39
C ASN A 25 3.81 -5.09 2.27
N PHE A 26 3.58 -5.54 1.04
CA PHE A 26 2.99 -6.84 0.74
C PHE A 26 3.30 -7.26 -0.71
N ASP A 27 3.28 -8.57 -0.98
CA ASP A 27 3.41 -9.09 -2.34
C ASP A 27 2.04 -9.14 -3.06
N ALA A 28 2.05 -9.37 -4.37
CA ALA A 28 0.83 -9.35 -5.18
C ALA A 28 -0.28 -10.35 -4.76
N GLN A 29 0.01 -11.37 -3.95
CA GLN A 29 -1.02 -12.30 -3.47
C GLN A 29 -1.85 -11.71 -2.32
N PHE A 30 -1.41 -10.59 -1.74
CA PHE A 30 -1.99 -9.99 -0.55
C PHE A 30 -2.85 -8.74 -0.82
N TYR A 31 -3.20 -8.43 -2.08
CA TYR A 31 -4.08 -7.28 -2.38
C TYR A 31 -5.44 -7.37 -1.70
N LEU A 32 -6.03 -8.56 -1.62
CA LEU A 32 -7.30 -8.75 -0.91
C LEU A 32 -7.14 -8.48 0.61
N PRO A 33 -6.18 -9.11 1.32
CA PRO A 33 -5.84 -8.74 2.70
C PRO A 33 -5.54 -7.24 2.89
N ALA A 34 -4.80 -6.62 1.96
CA ALA A 34 -4.51 -5.19 2.02
C ALA A 34 -5.79 -4.35 1.89
N GLY A 35 -6.72 -4.74 1.02
CA GLY A 35 -8.04 -4.12 0.91
C GLY A 35 -8.83 -4.20 2.22
N VAL A 36 -8.83 -5.35 2.90
CA VAL A 36 -9.50 -5.52 4.21
C VAL A 36 -8.87 -4.61 5.27
N MET A 37 -7.54 -4.52 5.30
CA MET A 37 -6.81 -3.63 6.20
C MET A 37 -7.16 -2.16 5.96
N LEU A 38 -7.15 -1.70 4.70
CA LEU A 38 -7.53 -0.33 4.32
C LEU A 38 -8.96 -0.01 4.73
N THR A 39 -9.91 -0.90 4.44
CA THR A 39 -11.32 -0.74 4.82
C THR A 39 -11.46 -0.60 6.34
N SER A 40 -10.85 -1.51 7.12
CA SER A 40 -10.87 -1.43 8.58
C SER A 40 -10.25 -0.14 9.10
N LEU A 41 -9.12 0.27 8.56
CA LEU A 41 -8.46 1.52 8.91
C LEU A 41 -9.37 2.73 8.67
N PHE A 42 -9.96 2.84 7.48
CA PHE A 42 -10.74 4.01 7.12
C PHE A 42 -12.11 4.05 7.81
N GLU A 43 -12.75 2.90 8.01
CA GLU A 43 -14.04 2.82 8.72
C GLU A 43 -13.93 3.21 10.19
N ASN A 44 -12.84 2.81 10.85
CA ASN A 44 -12.66 3.06 12.29
C ASN A 44 -12.03 4.43 12.59
N ASN A 45 -11.48 5.12 11.59
CA ASN A 45 -10.77 6.38 11.76
C ASN A 45 -11.35 7.49 10.89
N ARG A 46 -12.67 7.67 10.91
CA ARG A 46 -13.36 8.66 10.05
C ARG A 46 -12.92 10.11 10.33
N ASN A 47 -12.63 10.43 11.59
CA ASN A 47 -12.26 11.79 12.01
C ASN A 47 -10.77 12.13 11.81
N ILE A 48 -9.94 11.14 11.45
CA ILE A 48 -8.50 11.30 11.21
C ILE A 48 -8.27 11.12 9.71
N VAL A 49 -7.61 12.08 9.06
CA VAL A 49 -7.24 11.91 7.65
C VAL A 49 -5.96 11.09 7.58
N THR A 50 -6.13 9.83 7.20
CA THR A 50 -5.02 8.89 7.01
C THR A 50 -4.55 8.89 5.56
N GLU A 51 -3.24 8.94 5.35
CA GLU A 51 -2.61 8.62 4.08
C GLU A 51 -1.83 7.31 4.19
N VAL A 52 -2.01 6.44 3.19
CA VAL A 52 -1.43 5.09 3.24
C VAL A 52 -0.38 4.92 2.15
N HIS A 53 0.79 4.43 2.54
CA HIS A 53 1.94 4.13 1.69
C HIS A 53 2.06 2.62 1.55
N LEU A 54 1.64 2.10 0.40
CA LEU A 54 1.66 0.69 0.05
C LEU A 54 2.90 0.38 -0.79
N PHE A 55 3.71 -0.57 -0.33
CA PHE A 55 4.89 -1.03 -1.04
C PHE A 55 4.67 -2.44 -1.56
N THR A 56 4.86 -2.64 -2.85
CA THR A 56 4.62 -3.92 -3.52
C THR A 56 5.61 -4.15 -4.65
N ASP A 57 5.85 -5.39 -5.03
CA ASP A 57 6.73 -5.71 -6.16
C ASP A 57 6.02 -5.62 -7.52
N SER A 58 4.71 -5.84 -7.52
CA SER A 58 3.88 -5.93 -8.72
C SER A 58 2.40 -5.66 -8.42
N VAL A 59 1.63 -5.34 -9.45
CA VAL A 59 0.17 -5.19 -9.40
C VAL A 59 -0.39 -5.58 -10.75
N ASP A 60 -1.58 -6.18 -10.77
CA ASP A 60 -2.35 -6.30 -12.00
C ASP A 60 -3.31 -5.11 -12.17
N GLN A 61 -3.91 -4.98 -13.35
CA GLN A 61 -4.80 -3.84 -13.60
C GLN A 61 -6.07 -3.88 -12.73
N ALA A 62 -6.56 -5.07 -12.37
CA ALA A 62 -7.79 -5.21 -11.61
C ALA A 62 -7.59 -4.75 -10.16
N ASP A 63 -6.48 -5.14 -9.53
CA ASP A 63 -6.10 -4.71 -8.19
C ASP A 63 -5.73 -3.23 -8.16
N LEU A 64 -5.10 -2.70 -9.21
CA LEU A 64 -4.85 -1.26 -9.32
C LEU A 64 -6.15 -0.45 -9.32
N GLU A 65 -7.14 -0.86 -10.11
CA GLU A 65 -8.46 -0.19 -10.13
C GLU A 65 -9.20 -0.37 -8.80
N ARG A 66 -9.06 -1.51 -8.11
CA ARG A 66 -9.60 -1.70 -6.76
C ARG A 66 -8.98 -0.73 -5.76
N VAL A 67 -7.64 -0.58 -5.76
CA VAL A 67 -6.95 0.38 -4.88
C VAL A 67 -7.45 1.81 -5.12
N LYS A 68 -7.54 2.22 -6.39
CA LYS A 68 -8.08 3.52 -6.78
C LYS A 68 -9.54 3.71 -6.34
N ALA A 69 -10.38 2.69 -6.53
CA ALA A 69 -11.78 2.72 -6.11
C ALA A 69 -11.90 2.86 -4.59
N THR A 70 -11.07 2.15 -3.82
CA THR A 70 -11.02 2.26 -2.36
C THR A 70 -10.59 3.66 -1.92
N ALA A 71 -9.50 4.20 -2.49
CA ALA A 71 -9.05 5.57 -2.18
C ALA A 71 -10.15 6.60 -2.46
N LYS A 72 -10.85 6.46 -3.59
CA LYS A 72 -11.97 7.32 -3.97
C LYS A 72 -13.17 7.17 -3.03
N HIS A 73 -13.56 5.94 -2.68
CA HIS A 73 -14.72 5.69 -1.83
C HIS A 73 -14.57 6.35 -0.46
N TYR A 74 -13.37 6.26 0.13
CA TYR A 74 -13.10 6.80 1.47
C TYR A 74 -12.59 8.24 1.48
N GLN A 75 -12.43 8.88 0.31
CA GLN A 75 -11.82 10.22 0.17
C GLN A 75 -10.46 10.29 0.89
N ARG A 76 -9.59 9.31 0.61
CA ARG A 76 -8.24 9.19 1.20
C ARG A 76 -7.16 9.27 0.12
N THR A 77 -5.91 9.48 0.55
CA THR A 77 -4.74 9.31 -0.32
C THR A 77 -4.11 7.94 -0.11
N ILE A 78 -3.87 7.23 -1.20
CA ILE A 78 -3.05 6.01 -1.23
C ILE A 78 -1.89 6.21 -2.19
N HIS A 79 -0.68 6.03 -1.68
CA HIS A 79 0.56 5.95 -2.45
C HIS A 79 0.88 4.49 -2.70
N LEU A 80 1.11 4.12 -3.96
CA LEU A 80 1.52 2.78 -4.37
C LEU A 80 2.94 2.84 -4.92
N TYR A 81 3.88 2.28 -4.18
CA TYR A 81 5.31 2.21 -4.52
C TYR A 81 5.64 0.83 -5.05
N PHE A 82 6.19 0.78 -6.26
CA PHE A 82 6.68 -0.45 -6.88
C PHE A 82 8.15 -0.64 -6.55
N LEU A 83 8.46 -1.67 -5.78
CA LEU A 83 9.80 -1.95 -5.30
C LEU A 83 10.68 -2.51 -6.42
N ASN A 84 11.93 -2.03 -6.45
CA ASN A 84 12.99 -2.73 -7.11
C ASN A 84 13.41 -3.90 -6.23
N MET A 85 13.11 -5.14 -6.65
CA MET A 85 13.48 -6.32 -5.88
C MET A 85 14.95 -6.73 -6.04
N ALA A 86 15.66 -6.22 -7.06
CA ALA A 86 17.06 -6.60 -7.30
C ALA A 86 17.99 -6.34 -6.09
N PRO A 87 17.93 -5.19 -5.40
CA PRO A 87 18.66 -4.96 -4.15
C PRO A 87 18.36 -5.96 -3.03
N PHE A 88 17.17 -6.56 -3.04
CA PHE A 88 16.69 -7.42 -1.97
C PHE A 88 16.98 -8.92 -2.19
N GLN A 89 17.48 -9.31 -3.38
CA GLN A 89 17.70 -10.73 -3.73
C GLN A 89 18.70 -11.46 -2.82
N GLY A 90 19.63 -10.74 -2.18
CA GLY A 90 20.61 -11.31 -1.24
C GLY A 90 20.15 -11.36 0.22
N PHE A 91 18.95 -10.82 0.53
CA PHE A 91 18.42 -10.85 1.89
C PHE A 91 17.73 -12.19 2.13
N HIS A 92 18.43 -13.11 2.82
CA HIS A 92 17.79 -14.32 3.32
C HIS A 92 16.92 -13.97 4.52
N ILE A 93 15.61 -14.12 4.39
CA ILE A 93 14.72 -14.13 5.56
C ILE A 93 14.87 -15.54 6.17
N HIS A 94 15.58 -15.64 7.29
CA HIS A 94 15.67 -16.90 8.03
C HIS A 94 14.28 -17.24 8.59
N HIS A 95 13.53 -18.09 7.89
CA HIS A 95 12.31 -18.67 8.43
C HIS A 95 12.72 -19.77 9.42
N HIS A 96 12.81 -19.43 10.70
CA HIS A 96 12.62 -20.46 11.73
C HIS A 96 11.14 -20.86 11.68
N HIS A 97 10.88 -22.01 11.07
CA HIS A 97 9.60 -22.68 11.24
C HIS A 97 9.52 -23.11 12.71
N TYR A 98 8.73 -22.40 13.50
CA TYR A 98 8.28 -22.94 14.78
C TYR A 98 7.26 -24.03 14.45
N SER A 99 7.75 -25.27 14.38
CA SER A 99 6.95 -26.49 14.36
C SER A 99 6.43 -26.82 15.75
#